data_AF-A0A067P7Y6-F1
#
_entry.id   AF-A0A067P7Y6-F1
#
_cell.length_a   1.000
_cell.length_b   1.000
_cell.length_c   1.000
_cell.angle_alpha   90.00
_cell.angle_beta   90.00
_cell.angle_gamma   90.00
#
_symmetry.space_group_name_H-M   'P 1'
#
loop_
_entity.id
_entity.type
_entity.pdbx_description
1 polymer ?
#
loop_
_entity_poly.entity_id
_entity_poly.type
_entity_poly.pdbx_seq_one_letter_code
_entity_poly.pdbx_strand_id
1 'polypeptide(L)'
;ATQERIVWVKSLRHFCYDFHVCVSLFPIEHMSVRQLEHAVTAPTRFLRRLLQDLSAGNIRPVSTRILSPPDLTSSPINDVKLVTGGRLLIATAAGYQELQIWDLGFSPASVISPRPVLVKRTNGRIQKVLAQTTADSLGIMLLVNTRLDMPP
;
A
#
# COMPACT_ATOMS: atom_id res chain seq x y z
N ALA A 1 -14.90 25.95 3.89
CA ALA A 1 -14.56 24.65 4.51
C ALA A 1 -15.44 24.46 5.74
N THR A 2 -16.09 23.30 5.93
CA THR A 2 -16.87 23.03 7.14
C THR A 2 -15.94 22.70 8.32
N GLN A 3 -16.34 23.04 9.55
CA GLN A 3 -15.54 22.77 10.76
C GLN A 3 -15.15 21.28 10.87
N GLU A 4 -16.08 20.39 10.52
CA GLU A 4 -15.87 18.94 10.49
C GLU A 4 -14.72 18.54 9.55
N ARG A 5 -14.66 19.09 8.33
CA ARG A 5 -13.58 18.80 7.39
C ARG A 5 -12.22 19.23 7.95
N ILE A 6 -12.15 20.37 8.63
CA ILE A 6 -10.90 20.88 9.22
C ILE A 6 -10.37 19.90 10.27
N VAL A 7 -11.25 19.40 11.14
CA VAL A 7 -10.89 18.41 12.17
C VAL A 7 -10.29 17.17 11.52
N TRP A 8 -10.97 16.57 10.54
CA TRP A 8 -10.48 15.33 9.93
C TRP A 8 -9.20 15.50 9.10
N VAL A 9 -9.00 16.64 8.44
CA VAL A 9 -7.72 16.95 7.78
C VAL A 9 -6.59 17.02 8.80
N LYS A 10 -6.82 17.73 9.91
CA LYS A 10 -5.80 17.87 10.97
C LYS A 10 -5.48 16.51 11.59
N SER A 11 -6.50 15.71 11.88
CA SER A 11 -6.34 14.35 12.40
C SER A 11 -5.57 13.44 11.45
N LEU A 12 -5.86 13.49 10.14
CA LEU A 12 -5.14 12.70 9.14
C LEU A 12 -3.66 13.09 9.03
N ARG A 13 -3.36 14.40 9.05
CA ARG A 13 -1.97 14.88 9.05
C ARG A 13 -1.22 14.42 10.30
N HIS A 14 -1.84 14.50 11.47
CA HIS A 14 -1.24 14.06 12.72
C HIS A 14 -1.00 12.55 12.73
N PHE A 15 -2.01 11.77 12.32
CA PHE A 15 -1.88 10.33 12.12
C PHE A 15 -0.72 9.98 11.17
N CYS A 16 -0.58 10.67 10.04
CA CYS A 16 0.51 10.42 9.11
C CYS A 16 1.89 10.69 9.75
N TYR A 17 1.99 11.75 10.55
CA TYR A 17 3.19 12.08 11.28
C TYR A 17 3.54 11.01 12.33
N ASP A 18 2.58 10.64 13.18
CA ASP A 18 2.78 9.70 14.30
C ASP A 18 3.14 8.28 13.82
N PHE A 19 2.57 7.84 12.70
CA PHE A 19 2.75 6.50 12.17
C PHE A 19 3.72 6.42 10.97
N HIS A 20 4.45 7.51 10.71
CA HIS A 20 5.39 7.62 9.58
C HIS A 20 4.76 7.22 8.23
N VAL A 21 3.50 7.60 8.01
CA VAL A 21 2.80 7.39 6.74
C VAL A 21 3.03 8.61 5.85
N CYS A 22 3.29 8.37 4.57
CA CYS A 22 3.53 9.43 3.60
C CYS A 22 2.22 10.18 3.33
N VAL A 23 2.16 11.45 3.75
CA VAL A 23 0.94 12.27 3.66
C VAL A 23 0.55 12.55 2.22
N SER A 24 1.53 12.65 1.31
CA SER A 24 1.29 12.90 -0.13
C SER A 24 0.59 11.73 -0.81
N LEU A 25 0.58 10.54 -0.19
CA LEU A 25 -0.25 9.44 -0.68
C LEU A 25 -1.72 9.81 -0.58
N PHE A 26 -2.16 10.63 0.36
CA PHE A 26 -3.56 11.01 0.47
C PHE A 26 -3.86 12.27 -0.36
N PRO A 27 -4.80 12.22 -1.32
CA PRO A 27 -5.25 13.42 -2.03
C PRO A 27 -6.21 14.22 -1.13
N ILE A 28 -5.69 14.74 -0.01
CA ILE A 28 -6.47 15.33 1.11
C ILE A 28 -7.45 16.40 0.62
N GLU A 29 -7.07 17.17 -0.40
CA GLU A 29 -7.89 18.23 -0.99
C GLU A 29 -9.16 17.69 -1.66
N HIS A 30 -9.07 16.50 -2.28
CA HIS A 30 -10.15 15.85 -3.03
C HIS A 30 -10.91 14.80 -2.21
N MET A 31 -10.45 14.47 -1.01
CA MET A 31 -11.15 13.53 -0.12
C MET A 31 -12.39 14.18 0.49
N SER A 32 -13.51 13.46 0.43
CA SER A 32 -14.72 13.76 1.20
C SER A 32 -14.48 13.58 2.71
N VAL A 33 -15.34 14.16 3.53
CA VAL A 33 -15.29 14.04 5.00
C VAL A 33 -15.26 12.56 5.44
N ARG A 34 -16.14 11.73 4.86
CA ARG A 34 -16.19 10.29 5.15
C ARG A 34 -14.91 9.56 4.79
N GLN A 35 -14.24 9.98 3.71
CA GLN A 35 -12.96 9.38 3.30
C GLN A 35 -11.83 9.79 4.25
N LEU A 36 -11.82 11.03 4.74
CA LEU A 36 -10.85 11.50 5.73
C LEU A 36 -11.03 10.78 7.06
N GLU A 37 -12.27 10.70 7.55
CA GLU A 37 -12.64 9.94 8.75
C GLU A 37 -12.23 8.47 8.62
N HIS A 38 -12.54 7.84 7.48
CA HIS A 38 -12.18 6.45 7.23
C HIS A 38 -10.66 6.25 7.27
N ALA A 39 -9.88 7.11 6.61
CA ALA A 39 -8.42 7.00 6.58
C ALA A 39 -7.79 7.08 7.98
N VAL A 40 -8.30 7.97 8.85
CA VAL A 40 -7.83 8.11 10.23
C VAL A 40 -8.24 6.94 11.11
N THR A 41 -9.47 6.45 10.96
CA THR A 41 -10.03 5.44 11.87
C THR A 41 -9.80 4.00 11.42
N ALA A 42 -9.44 3.77 10.16
CA ALA A 42 -9.26 2.44 9.58
C ALA A 42 -8.31 1.53 10.39
N PRO A 43 -7.14 1.98 10.87
CA PRO A 43 -6.24 1.14 11.66
C PRO A 43 -6.90 0.64 12.95
N THR A 44 -7.54 1.52 13.71
CA THR A 44 -8.23 1.16 14.96
C THR A 44 -9.43 0.24 14.68
N ARG A 45 -10.18 0.49 13.60
CA ARG A 45 -11.29 -0.38 13.18
C ARG A 45 -10.80 -1.76 12.76
N PHE A 46 -9.67 -1.84 12.06
CA PHE A 46 -9.03 -3.09 11.68
C PHE A 46 -8.55 -3.86 12.91
N LEU A 47 -7.84 -3.21 13.84
CA LEU A 47 -7.39 -3.84 15.08
C LEU A 47 -8.56 -4.35 15.92
N ARG A 48 -9.63 -3.56 16.07
CA ARG A 48 -10.83 -3.99 16.79
C ARG A 48 -11.46 -5.22 16.14
N ARG A 49 -11.59 -5.22 14.81
CA ARG A 49 -12.12 -6.37 14.06
C ARG A 49 -11.21 -7.59 14.22
N LEU A 50 -9.90 -7.40 14.11
CA LEU A 50 -8.90 -8.44 14.29
C LEU A 50 -9.06 -9.09 15.67
N LEU A 51 -9.12 -8.31 16.75
CA LEU A 51 -9.28 -8.81 18.12
C LEU A 51 -10.62 -9.54 18.33
N GLN A 52 -11.69 -9.10 17.69
CA GLN A 52 -13.01 -9.73 17.79
C GLN A 52 -13.06 -11.05 16.99
N ASP A 53 -12.64 -11.01 15.73
CA ASP A 53 -12.78 -12.12 14.78
C ASP A 53 -11.69 -13.19 14.97
N LEU A 54 -10.52 -12.86 15.55
CA LEU A 54 -9.49 -13.84 15.92
C LEU A 54 -10.04 -14.90 16.88
N SER A 55 -10.94 -14.51 17.79
CA SER A 55 -11.60 -15.45 18.70
C SER A 55 -12.49 -16.47 17.97
N ALA A 56 -12.95 -16.13 16.76
CA ALA A 56 -13.76 -16.98 15.90
C ALA A 56 -12.94 -17.75 14.84
N GLY A 57 -11.62 -17.59 14.81
CA GLY A 57 -10.70 -18.38 13.98
C GLY A 57 -10.63 -18.00 12.49
N ASN A 58 -11.46 -17.06 11.99
CA ASN A 58 -11.36 -16.60 10.61
C ASN A 58 -11.89 -15.17 10.42
N ILE A 59 -11.15 -14.32 9.72
CA ILE A 59 -11.52 -12.94 9.42
C ILE A 59 -12.02 -12.88 7.99
N ARG A 60 -13.33 -12.73 7.80
CA ARG A 60 -13.88 -12.57 6.45
C ARG A 60 -13.39 -11.24 5.84
N PRO A 61 -12.94 -11.23 4.58
CA PRO A 61 -12.57 -9.98 3.92
C PRO A 61 -13.80 -9.07 3.76
N VAL A 62 -13.62 -7.76 3.95
CA VAL A 62 -14.67 -6.75 3.67
C VAL A 62 -14.89 -6.61 2.16
N SER A 63 -13.82 -6.78 1.37
CA SER A 63 -13.87 -6.77 -0.08
C SER A 63 -12.73 -7.61 -0.64
N THR A 64 -13.01 -8.37 -1.69
CA THR A 64 -12.00 -9.09 -2.48
C THR A 64 -11.87 -8.41 -3.84
N ARG A 65 -10.62 -8.19 -4.26
CA ARG A 65 -10.28 -7.56 -5.53
C ARG A 65 -9.27 -8.43 -6.25
N ILE A 66 -9.41 -8.54 -7.57
CA ILE A 66 -8.49 -9.27 -8.42
C ILE A 66 -7.56 -8.25 -9.06
N LEU A 67 -6.27 -8.41 -8.84
CA LEU A 67 -5.20 -7.65 -9.49
C LEU A 67 -4.64 -8.52 -10.61
N SER A 68 -4.76 -8.08 -11.86
CA SER A 68 -4.34 -8.86 -13.03
C SER A 68 -3.42 -8.03 -13.90
N PRO A 69 -2.12 -8.37 -13.98
CA PRO A 69 -1.22 -7.70 -14.91
C PRO A 69 -1.80 -7.77 -16.34
N PRO A 70 -1.70 -6.70 -17.13
CA PRO A 70 -2.41 -6.59 -18.41
C PRO A 70 -1.92 -7.56 -19.48
N ASP A 71 -0.72 -8.14 -19.31
CA ASP A 71 -0.13 -9.08 -20.25
C ASP A 71 -0.23 -10.50 -19.68
N LEU A 72 -0.93 -11.38 -20.39
CA LEU A 72 -1.13 -12.81 -20.07
C LEU A 72 0.17 -13.62 -20.00
N THR A 73 1.33 -13.00 -20.30
CA THR A 73 2.67 -13.51 -20.01
C THR A 73 3.12 -13.21 -18.57
N SER A 74 2.20 -12.78 -17.70
CA SER A 74 2.47 -12.34 -16.34
C SER A 74 3.25 -13.41 -15.61
N SER A 75 4.52 -13.13 -15.35
CA SER A 75 5.32 -14.02 -14.56
C SER A 75 4.70 -14.16 -13.17
N PRO A 76 4.74 -15.36 -12.57
CA PRO A 76 4.07 -15.60 -11.30
C PRO A 76 4.56 -14.60 -10.24
N ILE A 77 3.61 -14.09 -9.45
CA ILE A 77 3.94 -13.30 -8.26
C ILE A 77 4.65 -14.20 -7.27
N ASN A 78 5.85 -13.81 -6.87
CA ASN A 78 6.70 -14.56 -5.96
C ASN A 78 6.49 -14.15 -4.50
N ASP A 79 6.35 -12.85 -4.25
CA ASP A 79 6.17 -12.30 -2.90
C ASP A 79 5.43 -10.97 -2.96
N VAL A 80 4.73 -10.62 -1.87
CA VAL A 80 3.97 -9.38 -1.75
C VAL A 80 4.14 -8.74 -0.37
N LYS A 81 4.19 -7.41 -0.33
CA LYS A 81 4.33 -6.63 0.90
C LYS A 81 3.55 -5.33 0.82
N LEU A 82 2.79 -5.00 1.86
CA LEU A 82 2.19 -3.68 2.01
C LEU A 82 3.22 -2.66 2.49
N VAL A 83 3.20 -1.47 1.88
CA VAL A 83 3.91 -0.31 2.42
C VAL A 83 3.14 0.23 3.63
N THR A 84 3.84 0.84 4.58
CA THR A 84 3.25 1.51 5.74
C THR A 84 2.11 2.43 5.31
N GLY A 85 0.96 2.31 5.98
CA GLY A 85 -0.29 2.97 5.60
C GLY A 85 -1.21 2.14 4.67
N GLY A 86 -0.74 1.01 4.14
CA GLY A 86 -1.57 -0.02 3.50
C GLY A 86 -2.09 0.32 2.09
N ARG A 87 -1.83 1.52 1.59
CA ARG A 87 -2.29 1.95 0.26
C ARG A 87 -1.47 1.36 -0.89
N LEU A 88 -0.15 1.30 -0.74
CA LEU A 88 0.71 0.73 -1.77
C LEU A 88 1.04 -0.72 -1.44
N LEU A 89 0.99 -1.56 -2.47
CA LEU A 89 1.42 -2.95 -2.43
C LEU A 89 2.64 -3.10 -3.34
N ILE A 90 3.71 -3.66 -2.79
CA ILE A 90 4.90 -4.07 -3.52
C ILE A 90 4.75 -5.56 -3.82
N ALA A 91 4.96 -5.95 -5.06
CA ALA A 91 5.03 -7.34 -5.47
C ALA A 91 6.37 -7.61 -6.17
N THR A 92 6.93 -8.79 -5.95
CA THR A 92 8.03 -9.32 -6.78
C THR A 92 7.48 -10.39 -7.71
N ALA A 93 7.97 -10.42 -8.94
CA ALA A 93 7.53 -11.33 -9.99
C ALA A 93 8.73 -11.82 -10.81
N ALA A 94 8.47 -12.70 -11.79
CA ALA A 94 9.47 -13.17 -12.75
C ALA A 94 10.69 -13.83 -12.09
N GLY A 95 10.44 -14.73 -11.14
CA GLY A 95 11.53 -15.38 -10.42
C GLY A 95 12.33 -14.39 -9.58
N TYR A 96 11.64 -13.40 -9.01
CA TYR A 96 12.22 -12.27 -8.27
C TYR A 96 13.09 -11.33 -9.13
N GLN A 97 12.91 -11.24 -10.45
CA GLN A 97 13.65 -10.29 -11.29
C GLN A 97 12.83 -9.04 -11.66
N GLU A 98 11.58 -8.98 -11.22
CA GLU A 98 10.69 -7.86 -11.47
C GLU A 98 10.07 -7.35 -10.18
N LEU A 99 10.08 -6.04 -10.01
CA LEU A 99 9.40 -5.31 -8.95
C LEU A 99 8.17 -4.61 -9.52
N GLN A 100 7.03 -4.80 -8.90
CA GLN A 100 5.77 -4.15 -9.25
C GLN A 100 5.24 -3.35 -8.06
N ILE A 101 4.73 -2.14 -8.30
CA ILE A 101 4.04 -1.32 -7.29
C ILE A 101 2.60 -1.13 -7.73
N TRP A 102 1.68 -1.39 -6.82
CA TRP A 102 0.25 -1.30 -7.01
C TRP A 102 -0.34 -0.28 -6.04
N ASP A 103 -1.28 0.54 -6.52
CA ASP A 103 -2.05 1.45 -5.67
C ASP A 103 -3.43 0.82 -5.38
N LEU A 104 -3.64 0.43 -4.12
CA LEU A 104 -4.87 -0.19 -3.63
C LEU A 104 -5.93 0.84 -3.24
N GLY A 105 -5.64 2.13 -3.40
CA GLY A 105 -6.50 3.21 -2.96
C GLY A 105 -6.54 3.36 -1.44
N PHE A 106 -7.43 4.23 -0.97
CA PHE A 106 -7.50 4.68 0.43
C PHE A 106 -8.83 4.31 1.11
N SER A 107 -9.66 3.50 0.45
CA SER A 107 -10.93 2.99 0.98
C SER A 107 -11.36 1.71 0.25
N PRO A 108 -12.20 0.85 0.86
CA PRO A 108 -12.74 -0.35 0.20
C PRO A 108 -13.59 -0.07 -1.06
N ALA A 109 -14.12 1.16 -1.16
CA ALA A 109 -14.91 1.62 -2.30
C ALA A 109 -14.05 2.25 -3.40
N SER A 110 -12.73 2.35 -3.22
CA SER A 110 -11.84 2.94 -4.22
C SER A 110 -11.85 2.08 -5.48
N VAL A 111 -11.87 2.74 -6.64
CA VAL A 111 -11.60 2.08 -7.91
C VAL A 111 -10.10 1.81 -7.95
N ILE A 112 -9.73 0.54 -7.96
CA ILE A 112 -8.33 0.09 -8.01
C ILE A 112 -7.99 -0.21 -9.46
N SER A 113 -6.88 0.34 -9.95
CA SER A 113 -6.36 -0.02 -11.26
C SER A 113 -5.99 -1.50 -11.25
N PRO A 114 -6.43 -2.29 -12.25
CA PRO A 114 -5.98 -3.67 -12.37
C PRO A 114 -4.52 -3.76 -12.86
N ARG A 115 -3.85 -2.62 -13.12
CA ARG A 115 -2.46 -2.56 -13.56
C ARG A 115 -1.56 -1.95 -12.48
N PRO A 116 -0.30 -2.41 -12.38
CA PRO A 116 0.68 -1.78 -11.51
C PRO A 116 0.93 -0.33 -11.95
N VAL A 117 1.15 0.54 -10.97
CA VAL A 117 1.56 1.94 -11.17
C VAL A 117 3.02 2.02 -11.61
N LEU A 118 3.85 1.06 -11.20
CA LEU A 118 5.25 0.94 -11.59
C LEU A 118 5.62 -0.52 -11.81
N VAL A 119 6.39 -0.78 -12.87
CA VAL A 119 7.09 -2.05 -13.10
C VAL A 119 8.56 -1.77 -13.36
N LYS A 120 9.45 -2.47 -12.65
CA LYS A 120 10.90 -2.34 -12.81
C LYS A 120 11.55 -3.71 -12.82
N ARG A 121 12.22 -4.04 -13.93
CA ARG A 121 13.08 -5.23 -14.02
C ARG A 121 14.48 -4.95 -13.49
N THR A 122 15.06 -5.95 -12.86
CA THR A 122 16.42 -5.92 -12.30
C THR A 122 17.31 -6.90 -13.04
N ASN A 123 18.62 -6.60 -13.10
CA ASN A 123 19.62 -7.46 -13.75
C ASN A 123 19.99 -8.71 -12.91
N GLY A 124 19.40 -8.85 -11.73
CA GLY A 124 19.63 -9.96 -10.82
C GLY A 124 18.39 -10.23 -9.99
N ARG A 125 18.48 -11.26 -9.15
CA ARG A 125 17.38 -11.72 -8.30
C ARG A 125 17.22 -10.83 -7.07
N ILE A 126 16.06 -10.18 -6.94
CA ILE A 126 15.64 -9.42 -5.77
C ILE A 126 15.63 -10.36 -4.55
N GLN A 127 16.42 -10.02 -3.54
CA GLN A 127 16.50 -10.73 -2.27
C GLN A 127 15.64 -10.05 -1.20
N LYS A 128 15.59 -8.71 -1.23
CA LYS A 128 14.90 -7.93 -0.21
C LYS A 128 14.45 -6.59 -0.76
N VAL A 129 13.25 -6.17 -0.36
CA VAL A 129 12.73 -4.83 -0.60
C VAL A 129 12.39 -4.16 0.73
N LEU A 130 13.05 -3.04 0.99
CA LEU A 130 12.70 -2.14 2.08
C LEU A 130 11.98 -0.93 1.52
N ALA A 131 10.94 -0.50 2.20
CA ALA A 131 10.15 0.67 1.86
C ALA A 131 10.11 1.56 3.09
N GLN A 132 10.44 2.83 2.89
CA GLN A 132 10.35 3.85 3.92
C GLN A 132 9.81 5.13 3.31
N THR A 133 9.20 5.97 4.13
CA THR A 133 8.84 7.32 3.73
C THR A 133 10.10 8.18 3.62
N THR A 134 10.09 9.14 2.69
CA THR A 134 11.17 10.14 2.59
C THR A 134 11.14 11.06 3.82
N ALA A 135 12.26 11.70 4.14
CA ALA A 135 12.37 12.56 5.32
C ALA A 135 11.35 13.72 5.33
N ASP A 136 10.98 14.22 4.14
CA ASP A 136 9.95 15.24 3.94
C ASP A 136 8.51 14.67 3.92
N SER A 137 8.34 13.36 4.02
CA SER A 137 7.06 12.64 3.90
C SER A 137 6.31 12.89 2.58
N LEU A 138 7.00 13.37 1.53
CA LEU A 138 6.42 13.63 0.22
C LEU A 138 6.52 12.44 -0.74
N GLY A 139 7.26 11.39 -0.38
CA GLY A 139 7.36 10.18 -1.18
C GLY A 139 7.69 8.93 -0.37
N ILE A 140 7.82 7.83 -1.11
CA ILE A 140 8.32 6.56 -0.61
C ILE A 140 9.64 6.25 -1.31
N MET A 141 10.66 5.95 -0.52
CA MET A 141 11.94 5.45 -1.00
C MET A 141 11.95 3.92 -0.90
N LEU A 142 12.34 3.27 -2.00
CA LEU A 142 12.52 1.83 -2.06
C LEU A 142 14.01 1.51 -2.14
N LEU A 143 14.48 0.70 -1.19
CA LEU A 143 15.81 0.11 -1.18
C LEU A 143 15.68 -1.35 -1.61
N VAL A 144 16.22 -1.66 -2.79
CA VAL A 144 16.13 -2.99 -3.40
C VAL A 144 17.50 -3.64 -3.38
N ASN A 145 17.62 -4.76 -2.67
CA ASN A 145 18.82 -5.58 -2.68
C ASN A 145 18.67 -6.69 -3.73
N THR A 146 19.59 -6.73 -4.68
CA THR A 146 19.62 -7.72 -5.78
C THR A 146 20.90 -8.53 -5.73
N ARG A 147 20.77 -9.84 -5.88
CA ARG A 147 21.89 -10.74 -6.14
C ARG A 147 22.06 -10.90 -7.64
N LEU A 148 23.22 -10.53 -8.16
CA LEU A 148 23.58 -10.82 -9.55
C LEU A 148 23.84 -12.32 -9.67
N ASP A 149 23.25 -12.93 -10.68
CA ASP A 149 23.64 -14.29 -11.07
C ASP A 149 25.01 -14.14 -11.76
N MET A 150 26.08 -14.53 -11.06
CA MET A 150 27.40 -14.60 -11.69
C MET A 150 27.36 -15.71 -12.74
N PRO A 151 27.88 -15.48 -13.96
CA PRO A 151 28.05 -16.55 -14.91
C PRO A 151 28.96 -17.64 -14.32
N PRO A 152 28.77 -18.91 -14.73
CA PRO A 152 29.55 -20.05 -14.24
C PRO A 152 31.04 -19.90 -14.54
#